data_AF-A0A0D8JA25-F1
#
_entry.id   AF-A0A0D8JA25-F1
#
_cell.length_a   1.000
_cell.length_b   1.000
_cell.length_c   1.000
_cell.angle_alpha   90.00
_cell.angle_beta   90.00
_cell.angle_gamma   90.00
#
_symmetry.space_group_name_H-M   'P 1'
#
loop_
_entity.id
_entity.type
_entity.pdbx_description
1 polymer ?
#
loop_
_entity_poly.entity_id
_entity_poly.type
_entity_poly.pdbx_seq_one_letter_code
_entity_poly.pdbx_strand_id
1 'polypeptide(L)'
;MKQISKILIVLFLAGCQSKVESVKHENKYDIQILYNHYKKDKTFNRKYLDKEYLRDGNLYLIFESYFNQDTVEVKINGKKEISEIINTESSTGVAKSIKLNDMETINNVGIIVNNGKEAFIEIDTMNFFLITFSDSILKIRVPKSVPFYD
;
A
#
# COMPACT_ATOMS: atom_id res chain seq x y z
N MET A 1 -13.15 -40.54 66.38
CA MET A 1 -14.43 -40.18 65.75
C MET A 1 -14.38 -38.74 65.29
N LYS A 2 -14.67 -38.52 64.00
CA LYS A 2 -14.99 -37.26 63.31
C LYS A 2 -13.88 -36.20 63.12
N GLN A 3 -13.13 -36.42 62.03
CA GLN A 3 -12.61 -35.39 61.11
C GLN A 3 -13.72 -34.40 60.69
N ILE A 4 -13.48 -33.09 60.79
CA ILE A 4 -14.07 -31.99 59.97
C ILE A 4 -13.18 -30.77 60.25
N SER A 5 -12.64 -29.95 59.34
CA SER A 5 -12.49 -29.94 57.89
C SER A 5 -11.44 -28.85 57.60
N LYS A 6 -10.39 -29.14 56.84
CA LYS A 6 -9.48 -28.12 56.30
C LYS A 6 -10.16 -27.51 55.08
N ILE A 7 -10.73 -26.32 55.21
CA ILE A 7 -11.25 -25.56 54.07
C ILE A 7 -10.05 -24.94 53.35
N LEU A 8 -9.54 -25.66 52.35
CA LEU A 8 -8.56 -25.17 51.38
C LEU A 8 -9.36 -24.48 50.26
N ILE A 9 -9.43 -23.15 50.32
CA ILE A 9 -10.01 -22.34 49.24
C ILE A 9 -8.99 -22.33 48.09
N VAL A 10 -9.19 -23.23 47.14
CA VAL A 10 -8.52 -23.17 45.83
C VAL A 10 -9.28 -22.11 45.02
N LEU A 11 -8.75 -20.89 45.03
CA LEU A 11 -9.17 -19.83 44.10
C LEU A 11 -8.79 -20.26 42.68
N PHE A 12 -9.78 -20.83 41.99
CA PHE A 12 -9.80 -20.96 40.54
C PHE A 12 -9.83 -19.54 39.94
N LEU A 13 -8.66 -18.92 39.78
CA LEU A 13 -8.49 -17.85 38.82
C LEU A 13 -8.54 -18.46 37.43
N ALA A 14 -9.77 -18.76 36.99
CA ALA A 14 -10.13 -18.76 35.57
C ALA A 14 -10.00 -17.31 35.09
N GLY A 15 -8.77 -16.82 35.04
CA GLY A 15 -8.40 -15.63 34.30
C GLY A 15 -8.62 -15.96 32.85
N CYS A 16 -9.80 -15.56 32.37
CA CYS A 16 -10.21 -15.55 30.98
C CYS A 16 -9.02 -15.09 30.13
N GLN A 17 -8.32 -16.03 29.49
CA GLN A 17 -7.48 -15.70 28.37
C GLN A 17 -8.46 -15.21 27.31
N SER A 18 -8.62 -13.89 27.24
CA SER A 18 -9.10 -13.24 26.04
C SER A 18 -8.17 -13.72 24.94
N LYS A 19 -8.60 -14.77 24.22
CA LYS A 19 -8.16 -15.04 22.87
C LYS A 19 -8.45 -13.74 22.14
N VAL A 20 -7.44 -12.88 22.08
CA VAL A 20 -7.31 -11.94 20.99
C VAL A 20 -7.34 -12.86 19.77
N GLU A 21 -8.51 -12.95 19.14
CA GLU A 21 -8.58 -13.47 17.80
C GLU A 21 -7.60 -12.62 17.03
N SER A 22 -6.42 -13.19 16.76
CA SER A 22 -5.60 -12.70 15.67
C SER A 22 -6.52 -12.83 14.46
N VAL A 23 -7.08 -11.70 14.04
CA VAL A 23 -7.74 -11.59 12.76
C VAL A 23 -6.69 -12.03 11.78
N LYS A 24 -6.75 -13.29 11.36
CA LYS A 24 -5.98 -13.80 10.24
C LYS A 24 -6.47 -12.98 9.06
N HIS A 25 -5.74 -11.92 8.74
CA HIS A 25 -5.85 -11.27 7.45
C HIS A 25 -5.33 -12.28 6.42
N GLU A 26 -6.17 -13.26 6.06
CA GLU A 26 -6.01 -13.98 4.81
C GLU A 26 -5.98 -12.92 3.71
N ASN A 27 -4.84 -12.78 3.07
CA ASN A 27 -4.60 -11.81 2.03
C ASN A 27 -5.65 -11.96 0.92
N LYS A 28 -6.61 -11.03 0.86
CA LYS A 28 -7.80 -11.11 0.00
C LYS A 28 -7.55 -10.73 -1.47
N TYR A 29 -6.35 -10.30 -1.84
CA TYR A 29 -6.06 -9.82 -3.19
C TYR A 29 -4.72 -10.26 -3.76
N ASP A 30 -4.66 -10.20 -5.09
CA ASP A 30 -3.45 -10.36 -5.86
C ASP A 30 -2.83 -9.00 -6.20
N ILE A 31 -1.52 -9.00 -6.44
CA ILE A 31 -0.78 -7.82 -6.83
C ILE A 31 -0.33 -8.00 -8.27
N GLN A 32 -0.57 -6.99 -9.11
CA GLN A 32 -0.07 -6.94 -10.48
C GLN A 32 0.71 -5.64 -10.68
N ILE A 33 2.01 -5.75 -10.91
CA ILE A 33 2.84 -4.61 -11.28
C ILE A 33 3.01 -4.65 -12.79
N LEU A 34 2.30 -3.75 -13.46
CA LEU A 34 2.29 -3.61 -14.90
C LEU A 34 3.33 -2.59 -15.31
N TYR A 35 4.55 -3.08 -15.44
CA TYR A 35 5.53 -2.42 -16.30
C TYR A 35 4.96 -2.53 -17.71
N ASN A 36 4.68 -1.41 -18.37
CA ASN A 36 4.35 -1.44 -19.79
C ASN A 36 5.57 -1.98 -20.54
N HIS A 37 5.67 -3.31 -20.65
CA HIS A 37 6.83 -4.02 -21.14
C HIS A 37 7.11 -3.61 -22.58
N TYR A 38 8.27 -3.00 -22.74
CA TYR A 38 9.00 -2.92 -24.00
C TYR A 38 8.99 -4.29 -24.69
N LYS A 39 8.51 -4.33 -25.93
CA LYS A 39 9.33 -5.01 -26.93
C LYS A 39 10.62 -4.20 -27.00
N LYS A 40 11.75 -4.86 -26.73
CA LYS A 40 13.13 -4.32 -26.75
C LYS A 40 13.35 -3.34 -27.90
N ASP A 41 13.09 -2.06 -27.69
CA ASP A 41 13.59 -1.01 -28.57
C ASP A 41 14.76 -0.33 -27.86
N LYS A 42 15.97 -0.62 -28.34
CA LYS A 42 17.23 -0.12 -27.76
C LYS A 42 17.37 1.40 -27.88
N THR A 43 16.49 2.05 -28.64
CA THR A 43 16.49 3.50 -28.88
C THR A 43 15.88 4.32 -27.75
N PHE A 44 15.21 3.67 -26.80
CA PHE A 44 14.39 4.36 -25.82
C PHE A 44 15.05 4.28 -24.44
N ASN A 45 16.32 4.69 -24.41
CA ASN A 45 17.05 5.00 -23.20
C ASN A 45 16.54 6.35 -22.64
N ARG A 46 15.24 6.44 -22.34
CA ARG A 46 14.66 7.68 -21.82
C ARG A 46 14.76 7.68 -20.31
N LYS A 47 15.72 8.45 -19.81
CA LYS A 47 15.60 9.09 -18.49
C LYS A 47 14.28 9.87 -18.51
N TYR A 48 13.22 9.37 -17.88
CA TYR A 48 11.94 10.09 -17.80
C TYR A 48 11.98 11.34 -16.90
N LEU A 49 13.19 11.78 -16.53
CA LEU A 49 13.51 13.11 -16.01
C LEU A 49 13.30 14.25 -17.03
N ASP A 50 13.00 13.96 -18.31
CA ASP A 50 13.04 14.96 -19.40
C ASP A 50 11.68 15.55 -19.82
N LYS A 51 10.60 15.35 -19.04
CA LYS A 51 9.40 16.19 -19.17
C LYS A 51 9.36 17.15 -17.99
N GLU A 52 9.46 18.45 -18.28
CA GLU A 52 9.44 19.56 -17.29
C GLU A 52 8.33 19.42 -16.23
N TYR A 53 7.19 18.82 -16.57
CA TYR A 53 6.00 18.74 -15.73
C TYR A 53 6.11 17.94 -14.42
N LEU A 54 7.05 17.00 -14.28
CA LEU A 54 7.27 16.27 -13.01
C LEU A 54 8.70 16.38 -12.50
N ARG A 55 9.52 17.24 -13.11
CA ARG A 55 10.94 17.38 -12.79
C ARG A 55 11.16 18.26 -11.55
N ASP A 56 10.31 18.09 -10.54
CA ASP A 56 10.35 18.85 -9.29
C ASP A 56 11.03 18.07 -8.15
N GLY A 57 11.64 16.92 -8.48
CA GLY A 57 12.40 16.09 -7.55
C GLY A 57 11.54 15.16 -6.69
N ASN A 58 10.24 15.06 -6.96
CA ASN A 58 9.30 14.33 -6.10
C ASN A 58 8.73 13.08 -6.78
N LEU A 59 8.34 12.09 -5.98
CA LEU A 59 7.68 10.86 -6.41
C LEU A 59 6.17 10.97 -6.15
N TYR A 60 5.37 10.64 -7.16
CA TYR A 60 3.92 10.72 -7.10
C TYR A 60 3.26 9.33 -7.08
N LEU A 61 2.43 9.07 -6.08
CA LEU A 61 1.57 7.88 -6.04
C LEU A 61 0.13 8.35 -6.26
N ILE A 62 -0.43 8.04 -7.43
CA ILE A 62 -1.78 8.47 -7.80
C ILE A 62 -2.69 7.25 -7.69
N PHE A 63 -3.60 7.28 -6.72
CA PHE A 63 -4.61 6.27 -6.48
C PHE A 63 -5.86 6.64 -7.26
N GLU A 64 -6.28 5.77 -8.16
CA GLU A 64 -7.40 5.97 -9.08
C GLU A 64 -8.35 4.78 -9.01
N SER A 65 -9.64 5.08 -9.09
CA SER A 65 -10.75 4.14 -9.31
C SER A 65 -10.91 3.03 -8.27
N TYR A 66 -12.17 2.69 -8.00
CA TYR A 66 -12.58 1.49 -7.25
C TYR A 66 -12.11 1.39 -5.79
N PHE A 67 -11.46 2.41 -5.24
CA PHE A 67 -11.30 2.54 -3.80
C PHE A 67 -12.61 2.98 -3.14
N ASN A 68 -13.04 2.26 -2.11
CA ASN A 68 -14.28 2.49 -1.38
C ASN A 68 -14.03 2.41 0.13
N GLN A 69 -13.61 3.53 0.72
CA GLN A 69 -13.20 3.63 2.12
C GLN A 69 -12.11 2.62 2.50
N ASP A 70 -11.15 2.42 1.62
CA ASP A 70 -10.05 1.49 1.83
C ASP A 70 -8.92 2.16 2.62
N THR A 71 -8.34 1.42 3.56
CA THR A 71 -7.13 1.86 4.27
C THR A 71 -5.92 1.60 3.37
N VAL A 72 -5.14 2.64 3.12
CA VAL A 72 -3.86 2.58 2.41
C VAL A 72 -2.72 2.94 3.35
N GLU A 73 -1.72 2.07 3.39
CA GLU A 73 -0.44 2.35 4.01
C GLU A 73 0.65 2.48 2.95
N VAL A 74 1.49 3.49 3.08
CA VAL A 74 2.68 3.68 2.24
C VAL A 74 3.92 3.59 3.12
N LYS A 75 4.84 2.70 2.73
CA LYS A 75 6.16 2.57 3.32
C LYS A 75 7.20 3.16 2.38
N ILE A 76 8.12 3.95 2.91
CA ILE A 76 9.26 4.52 2.18
C ILE A 76 10.52 3.89 2.77
N ASN A 77 11.34 3.27 1.92
CA ASN A 77 12.55 2.57 2.38
C ASN A 77 12.26 1.56 3.52
N GLY A 78 11.13 0.85 3.43
CA GLY A 78 10.67 -0.12 4.42
C GLY A 78 10.08 0.46 5.73
N LYS A 79 10.08 1.77 5.92
CA LYS A 79 9.47 2.43 7.09
C LYS A 79 8.06 2.91 6.76
N LYS A 80 7.10 2.69 7.66
CA LYS A 80 5.73 3.18 7.50
C LYS A 80 5.73 4.70 7.67
N GLU A 81 5.31 5.42 6.62
CA GLU A 81 5.28 6.88 6.61
C GLU A 81 3.85 7.43 6.51
N ILE A 82 2.96 6.75 5.78
CA ILE A 82 1.59 7.23 5.54
C ILE A 82 0.59 6.12 5.86
N SER A 83 -0.55 6.49 6.43
CA SER A 83 -1.68 5.62 6.74
C SER A 83 -2.97 6.44 6.63
N GLU A 84 -3.75 6.23 5.58
CA GLU A 84 -4.96 7.00 5.32
C GLU A 84 -6.11 6.10 4.85
N ILE A 85 -7.35 6.56 5.05
CA ILE A 85 -8.53 5.97 4.42
C ILE A 85 -8.84 6.78 3.17
N ILE A 86 -8.93 6.13 2.01
CA ILE A 86 -9.18 6.79 0.73
C ILE A 86 -10.46 6.27 0.08
N ASN A 87 -11.11 7.13 -0.69
CA ASN A 87 -12.32 6.81 -1.44
C ASN A 87 -12.26 7.49 -2.81
N THR A 88 -12.65 6.78 -3.86
CA THR A 88 -12.66 7.34 -5.22
C THR A 88 -13.74 8.39 -5.36
N GLU A 89 -13.36 9.59 -5.78
CA GLU A 89 -14.30 10.64 -6.18
C GLU A 89 -14.98 10.26 -7.49
N SER A 90 -16.32 10.33 -7.51
CA SER A 90 -17.10 9.91 -8.67
C SER A 90 -16.93 10.82 -9.90
N SER A 91 -16.60 12.10 -9.70
CA SER A 91 -16.42 13.08 -10.77
C SER A 91 -15.09 12.95 -11.49
N THR A 92 -14.02 12.63 -10.76
CA THR A 92 -12.64 12.61 -11.28
C THR A 92 -12.09 11.20 -11.48
N GLY A 93 -12.66 10.21 -10.79
CA GLY A 93 -12.11 8.86 -10.73
C GLY A 93 -10.81 8.77 -9.90
N VAL A 94 -10.42 9.85 -9.23
CA VAL A 94 -9.22 9.90 -8.36
C VAL A 94 -9.64 9.63 -6.92
N ALA A 95 -8.90 8.77 -6.24
CA ALA A 95 -9.08 8.53 -4.80
C ALA A 95 -8.12 9.37 -3.96
N LYS A 96 -6.86 9.47 -4.39
CA LYS A 96 -5.83 10.28 -3.72
C LYS A 96 -4.62 10.50 -4.63
N SER A 97 -3.97 11.65 -4.49
CA SER A 97 -2.60 11.85 -4.97
C SER A 97 -1.68 12.08 -3.77
N ILE A 98 -0.63 11.28 -3.66
CA ILE A 98 0.39 11.40 -2.63
C ILE A 98 1.68 11.88 -3.29
N LYS A 99 2.19 13.02 -2.83
CA LYS A 99 3.48 13.56 -3.22
C LYS A 99 4.51 13.22 -2.15
N LEU A 100 5.57 12.51 -2.54
CA LEU A 100 6.70 12.15 -1.71
C LEU A 100 7.90 13.00 -2.13
N ASN A 101 8.45 13.78 -1.20
CA ASN A 101 9.54 14.68 -1.53
C ASN A 101 10.88 13.96 -1.64
N ASP A 102 11.84 14.60 -2.31
CA ASP A 102 13.25 14.16 -2.38
C ASP A 102 13.40 12.72 -2.89
N MET A 103 12.85 12.45 -4.07
CA MET A 103 12.83 11.13 -4.71
C MET A 103 14.22 10.47 -4.79
N GLU A 104 15.29 11.25 -4.93
CA GLU A 104 16.67 10.73 -4.93
C GLU A 104 17.02 9.96 -3.64
N THR A 105 16.29 10.20 -2.54
CA THR A 105 16.45 9.50 -1.26
C THR A 105 15.55 8.28 -1.11
N ILE A 106 14.60 8.09 -2.03
CA ILE A 106 13.62 7.01 -2.00
C ILE A 106 14.12 5.86 -2.88
N ASN A 107 14.55 4.76 -2.26
CA ASN A 107 15.02 3.57 -2.97
C ASN A 107 13.88 2.61 -3.30
N ASN A 108 12.87 2.54 -2.43
CA ASN A 108 11.70 1.69 -2.61
C ASN A 108 10.45 2.28 -1.96
N VAL A 109 9.31 1.88 -2.51
CA VAL A 109 7.98 2.15 -1.96
C VAL A 109 7.24 0.82 -1.76
N GLY A 110 6.69 0.64 -0.57
CA GLY A 110 5.74 -0.43 -0.26
C GLY A 110 4.32 0.14 -0.17
N ILE A 111 3.36 -0.48 -0.86
CA ILE A 111 1.95 -0.08 -0.79
C ILE A 111 1.14 -1.24 -0.23
N ILE A 112 0.36 -0.98 0.81
CA ILE A 112 -0.51 -1.97 1.46
C ILE A 112 -1.93 -1.41 1.46
N VAL A 113 -2.87 -2.17 0.92
CA VAL A 113 -4.31 -1.85 1.02
C VAL A 113 -4.96 -2.82 2.01
N ASN A 114 -5.80 -2.32 2.91
CA ASN A 114 -6.64 -3.07 3.86
C ASN A 114 -5.89 -4.18 4.63
N ASN A 115 -4.71 -3.88 5.18
CA ASN A 115 -3.84 -4.84 5.87
C ASN A 115 -3.49 -6.09 5.05
N GLY A 116 -3.49 -5.99 3.72
CA GLY A 116 -3.18 -7.08 2.80
C GLY A 116 -1.69 -7.23 2.48
N LYS A 117 -1.40 -7.80 1.30
CA LYS A 117 -0.03 -8.03 0.83
C LYS A 117 0.63 -6.68 0.52
N GLU A 118 1.90 -6.55 0.90
CA GLU A 118 2.70 -5.40 0.49
C GLU A 118 3.10 -5.53 -0.99
N ALA A 119 2.70 -4.55 -1.79
CA ALA A 119 3.22 -4.36 -3.13
C ALA A 119 4.51 -3.53 -3.06
N PHE A 120 5.64 -4.19 -3.33
CA PHE A 120 6.96 -3.60 -3.27
C PHE A 120 7.41 -3.12 -4.67
N ILE A 121 7.88 -1.88 -4.74
CA ILE A 121 8.37 -1.24 -5.96
C ILE A 121 9.75 -0.65 -5.70
N GLU A 122 10.74 -1.02 -6.52
CA GLU A 122 12.04 -0.33 -6.56
C GLU A 122 11.93 0.97 -7.37
N ILE A 123 12.55 2.04 -6.87
CA ILE A 123 12.55 3.35 -7.52
C ILE A 123 13.88 3.52 -8.26
N ASP A 124 13.85 3.43 -9.58
CA ASP A 124 15.05 3.48 -10.41
C ASP A 124 15.01 4.55 -11.52
N THR A 125 13.84 4.77 -12.14
CA THR A 125 13.76 5.49 -13.43
C THR A 125 12.49 6.33 -13.61
N MET A 126 11.54 6.25 -12.69
CA MET A 126 10.25 6.94 -12.80
C MET A 126 9.81 7.59 -11.49
N ASN A 127 9.22 8.78 -11.63
CA ASN A 127 8.77 9.62 -10.54
C ASN A 127 7.25 9.63 -10.36
N PHE A 128 6.53 8.67 -10.96
CA PHE A 128 5.10 8.51 -10.71
C PHE A 128 4.60 7.08 -10.96
N PHE A 129 3.58 6.68 -10.20
CA PHE A 129 2.87 5.41 -10.35
C PHE A 129 1.36 5.63 -10.30
N LEU A 130 0.61 4.88 -11.10
CA LEU A 130 -0.85 4.83 -11.03
C LEU A 130 -1.28 3.55 -10.33
N ILE A 131 -2.05 3.68 -9.26
CA ILE A 131 -2.50 2.57 -8.43
C ILE A 131 -4.00 2.47 -8.53
N THR A 132 -4.52 1.28 -8.88
CA THR A 132 -5.96 1.01 -8.93
C THR A 132 -6.26 -0.26 -8.16
N PHE A 133 -7.41 -0.35 -7.50
CA PHE A 133 -7.80 -1.53 -6.74
C PHE A 133 -9.17 -2.04 -7.16
N SER A 134 -9.21 -3.06 -8.01
CA SER A 134 -10.45 -3.60 -8.57
C SER A 134 -10.45 -5.13 -8.51
N ASP A 135 -11.60 -5.74 -8.27
CA ASP A 135 -11.79 -7.20 -8.33
C ASP A 135 -10.77 -8.00 -7.50
N SER A 136 -10.42 -7.49 -6.30
CA SER A 136 -9.37 -8.07 -5.47
C SER A 136 -8.01 -8.15 -6.18
N ILE A 137 -7.68 -7.16 -7.00
CA ILE A 137 -6.37 -7.00 -7.62
C ILE A 137 -5.88 -5.57 -7.38
N LEU A 138 -4.76 -5.45 -6.67
CA LEU A 138 -4.01 -4.21 -6.59
C LEU A 138 -3.11 -4.11 -7.82
N LYS A 139 -3.47 -3.22 -8.74
CA LYS A 139 -2.71 -2.98 -9.97
C LYS A 139 -1.88 -1.72 -9.80
N ILE A 140 -0.58 -1.83 -10.03
CA ILE A 140 0.36 -0.72 -10.06
C ILE A 140 0.85 -0.61 -11.49
N ARG A 141 0.50 0.50 -12.14
CA ARG A 141 0.90 0.79 -13.51
C ARG A 141 2.06 1.77 -13.50
N VAL A 142 3.06 1.44 -14.31
CA VAL A 142 4.22 2.27 -14.62
C VAL A 142 3.98 2.90 -16.00
N PRO A 143 3.44 4.12 -16.10
CA PRO A 143 2.89 4.62 -17.35
C PRO A 143 3.99 5.14 -18.29
N LYS A 144 3.73 5.09 -19.59
CA LYS A 144 4.67 5.60 -20.62
C LYS A 144 4.73 7.13 -20.67
N SER A 145 3.74 7.80 -20.08
CA SER A 145 3.59 9.25 -20.07
C SER A 145 2.80 9.66 -18.85
N VAL A 146 3.13 10.83 -18.30
CA VAL A 146 2.33 11.48 -17.27
C VAL A 146 0.89 11.62 -17.79
N PRO A 147 -0.13 11.18 -17.04
CA PRO A 147 -1.52 11.49 -17.40
C PRO A 147 -1.71 13.02 -17.43
N PHE A 148 -2.40 13.51 -18.44
CA PHE A 148 -2.78 14.92 -18.51
C PHE A 148 -3.99 15.11 -17.59
N TYR A 149 -3.76 15.61 -16.40
CA TYR A 149 -4.80 16.19 -15.55
C TYR A 149 -4.68 17.70 -15.72
N ASP A 150 -5.67 18.31 -16.39
CA ASP A 150 -5.80 19.76 -16.53
C ASP A 150 -6.11 20.42 -15.16
#